data_AF-A0A7R9D5U6-F1
#
_entry.id   AF-A0A7R9D5U6-F1
#
_cell.length_a   1.000
_cell.length_b   1.000
_cell.length_c   1.000
_cell.angle_alpha   90.00
_cell.angle_beta   90.00
_cell.angle_gamma   90.00
#
_symmetry.space_group_name_H-M   'P 1'
#
loop_
_entity.id
_entity.type
_entity.pdbx_description
1 polymer ?
#
loop_
_entity_poly.entity_id
_entity_poly.type
_entity_poly.pdbx_seq_one_letter_code
_entity_poly.pdbx_strand_id
1 'polypeptide(L)'
;MHFELGSWLRRRYSNLLPATYNLRDIYVLSTDLDRTLMSAESNLAGLYPATDPTSPLRAQPVPIRSRPGRDDDVRGDCIRKSFDPDFQYIRLHTGVNKVGIIEACLLQDVLTIEQVHNMTLPEWTEGLDRMRLESLMNFVVGVLPSATREIQRLNSGNLIGELINHMVQKRNNSLSPNREMFMYSAHDITLSGIQMALGVYEAYPIPFAAAVLIELLVDQQQKYYVKVRHLVDSFYEWIEDIHCDLDGGTIMVNREWLEINQ
;
A
#
# COMPACT_ATOMS: atom_id res chain seq x y z
N MET A 1 -3.28 13.63 6.91
CA MET A 1 -2.25 12.64 6.49
C MET A 1 -2.06 12.63 4.97
N HIS A 2 -3.04 12.18 4.16
CA HIS A 2 -2.83 12.08 2.69
C HIS A 2 -2.52 13.42 1.98
N PHE A 3 -3.11 14.54 2.41
CA PHE A 3 -2.78 15.87 1.88
C PHE A 3 -1.31 16.26 2.11
N GLU A 4 -0.76 15.94 3.29
CA GLU A 4 0.64 16.19 3.62
C GLU A 4 1.57 15.32 2.78
N LEU A 5 1.22 14.03 2.60
CA LEU A 5 1.92 13.13 1.69
C LEU A 5 1.91 13.71 0.25
N GLY A 6 0.76 14.18 -0.23
CA GLY A 6 0.63 14.81 -1.55
C GLY A 6 1.51 16.05 -1.69
N SER A 7 1.52 16.90 -0.65
CA SER A 7 2.35 18.10 -0.58
C SER A 7 3.85 17.75 -0.57
N TRP A 8 4.23 16.67 0.11
CA TRP A 8 5.59 16.14 0.08
C TRP A 8 5.97 15.62 -1.31
N LEU A 9 5.08 14.86 -1.97
CA LEU A 9 5.28 14.37 -3.33
C LEU A 9 5.42 15.53 -4.33
N ARG A 10 4.65 16.61 -4.18
CA ARG A 10 4.78 17.83 -5.00
C ARG A 10 6.17 18.45 -4.90
N ARG A 11 6.74 18.49 -3.69
CA ARG A 11 8.10 19.00 -3.46
C ARG A 11 9.15 18.07 -4.05
N ARG A 12 8.99 16.75 -3.87
CA ARG A 12 9.94 15.75 -4.38
C ARG A 12 9.98 15.71 -5.90
N TYR A 13 8.82 15.70 -6.53
CA TYR A 13 8.67 15.49 -7.97
C TYR A 13 8.41 16.79 -8.75
N SER A 14 8.80 17.95 -8.21
CA SER A 14 8.56 19.24 -8.85
C SER A 14 9.21 19.39 -10.23
N ASN A 15 10.33 18.68 -10.46
CA ASN A 15 11.06 18.68 -11.72
C ASN A 15 10.52 17.64 -12.71
N LEU A 16 9.79 16.63 -12.21
CA LEU A 16 9.22 15.55 -13.02
C LEU A 16 7.78 15.88 -13.45
N LEU A 17 7.00 16.47 -12.54
CA LEU A 17 5.60 16.82 -12.76
C LEU A 17 5.43 18.34 -12.90
N PRO A 18 4.82 18.82 -14.00
CA PRO A 18 4.45 20.23 -14.15
C PRO A 18 3.56 20.73 -13.01
N ALA A 19 3.52 22.03 -12.79
CA ALA A 19 2.65 22.63 -11.75
C ALA A 19 1.15 22.51 -12.11
N THR A 20 0.83 22.54 -13.41
CA THR A 20 -0.53 22.33 -13.92
C THR A 20 -0.72 20.87 -14.28
N TYR A 21 -1.82 20.29 -13.82
CA TYR A 21 -2.19 18.90 -14.12
C TYR A 21 -2.37 18.66 -15.63
N ASN A 22 -1.92 17.49 -16.09
CA ASN A 22 -2.20 16.96 -17.41
C ASN A 22 -2.51 15.46 -17.33
N LEU A 23 -3.56 15.02 -18.04
CA LEU A 23 -3.98 13.63 -18.14
C LEU A 23 -2.90 12.70 -18.73
N ARG A 24 -1.96 13.24 -19.49
CA ARG A 24 -0.86 12.49 -20.10
C ARG A 24 0.33 12.29 -19.17
N ASP A 25 0.44 13.06 -18.09
CA ASP A 25 1.60 13.02 -17.20
C ASP A 25 1.36 12.05 -16.03
N ILE A 26 0.12 11.98 -15.53
CA ILE A 26 -0.23 11.17 -14.37
C ILE A 26 -1.47 10.29 -14.61
N TYR A 27 -1.41 9.07 -14.10
CA TYR A 27 -2.55 8.16 -14.00
C TYR A 27 -2.80 7.81 -12.54
N VAL A 28 -4.06 7.90 -12.12
CA VAL A 28 -4.47 7.57 -10.75
C VAL A 28 -5.54 6.49 -10.76
N LEU A 29 -5.25 5.41 -10.06
CA LEU A 29 -6.15 4.29 -9.84
C LEU A 29 -6.37 4.10 -8.34
N SER A 30 -7.61 3.83 -7.95
CA SER A 30 -8.02 3.50 -6.59
C SER A 30 -8.78 2.19 -6.58
N THR A 31 -8.78 1.50 -5.44
CA THR A 31 -9.85 0.54 -5.14
C THR A 31 -11.18 1.29 -4.97
N ASP A 32 -12.29 0.59 -5.20
CA ASP A 32 -13.65 1.16 -5.17
C ASP A 32 -14.21 1.22 -3.74
N LEU A 33 -13.54 1.96 -2.87
CA LEU A 33 -13.95 2.20 -1.48
C LEU A 33 -13.79 3.69 -1.15
N ASP A 34 -14.76 4.27 -0.44
CA ASP A 34 -14.76 5.70 -0.11
C ASP A 34 -13.45 6.14 0.54
N ARG A 35 -12.91 5.33 1.47
CA ARG A 35 -11.66 5.64 2.17
C ARG A 35 -10.44 5.73 1.24
N THR A 36 -10.36 4.92 0.18
CA THR A 36 -9.23 4.96 -0.77
C THR A 36 -9.43 6.06 -1.80
N LEU A 37 -10.66 6.26 -2.28
CA LEU A 37 -11.02 7.38 -3.16
C LEU A 37 -10.74 8.74 -2.49
N MET A 38 -11.27 8.97 -1.29
CA MET A 38 -11.04 10.22 -0.53
C MET A 38 -9.57 10.41 -0.16
N SER A 39 -8.83 9.32 0.06
CA SER A 39 -7.38 9.37 0.29
C SER A 39 -6.62 9.81 -0.95
N ALA A 40 -6.98 9.29 -2.14
CA ALA A 40 -6.44 9.72 -3.42
C ALA A 40 -6.78 11.18 -3.70
N GLU A 41 -8.03 11.61 -3.48
CA GLU A 41 -8.45 13.01 -3.64
C GLU A 41 -7.67 13.95 -2.74
N SER A 42 -7.55 13.61 -1.45
CA SER A 42 -6.80 14.40 -0.47
C SER A 42 -5.32 14.50 -0.84
N ASN A 43 -4.73 13.39 -1.32
CA ASN A 43 -3.35 13.38 -1.78
C ASN A 43 -3.16 14.25 -3.03
N LEU A 44 -4.04 14.12 -4.01
CA LEU A 44 -4.00 14.90 -5.24
C LEU A 44 -4.20 16.39 -4.99
N ALA A 45 -4.99 16.75 -3.97
CA ALA A 45 -5.15 18.14 -3.55
C ALA A 45 -3.84 18.76 -3.02
N GLY A 46 -3.01 17.98 -2.35
CA GLY A 46 -1.65 18.39 -1.96
C GLY A 46 -0.65 18.34 -3.13
N LEU A 47 -0.82 17.39 -4.06
CA LEU A 47 0.06 17.21 -5.21
C LEU A 47 -0.13 18.30 -6.29
N TYR A 48 -1.37 18.71 -6.52
CA TYR A 48 -1.76 19.73 -7.51
C TYR A 48 -2.61 20.82 -6.84
N PRO A 49 -1.99 21.70 -6.02
CA PRO A 49 -2.69 22.85 -5.47
C PRO A 49 -3.14 23.80 -6.58
N ALA A 50 -4.06 24.71 -6.26
CA ALA A 50 -4.50 25.73 -7.20
C ALA A 50 -3.32 26.59 -7.68
N THR A 51 -3.22 26.78 -8.99
CA THR A 51 -2.18 27.63 -9.61
C THR A 51 -2.50 29.11 -9.48
N ASP A 52 -3.79 29.45 -9.48
CA ASP A 52 -4.29 30.81 -9.25
C ASP A 52 -4.75 30.95 -7.78
N PRO A 53 -4.11 31.82 -6.98
CA PRO A 53 -4.51 32.08 -5.60
C PRO A 53 -5.93 32.65 -5.45
N THR A 54 -6.48 33.23 -6.51
CA THR A 54 -7.84 33.82 -6.53
C THR A 54 -8.92 32.82 -6.91
N SER A 55 -8.53 31.60 -7.35
CA SER A 55 -9.46 30.53 -7.68
C SER A 55 -10.32 30.16 -6.45
N PRO A 56 -11.64 29.97 -6.63
CA PRO A 56 -12.50 29.44 -5.57
C PRO A 56 -12.12 28.00 -5.19
N LEU A 57 -11.50 27.26 -6.11
CA LEU A 57 -10.96 25.93 -5.87
C LEU A 57 -9.54 26.05 -5.31
N ARG A 58 -9.28 25.34 -4.20
CA ARG A 58 -7.96 25.29 -3.55
C ARG A 58 -7.01 24.25 -4.16
N ALA A 59 -7.52 23.38 -5.02
CA ALA A 59 -6.78 22.34 -5.71
C ALA A 59 -7.30 22.16 -7.14
N GLN A 60 -6.48 21.55 -8.01
CA GLN A 60 -6.86 21.21 -9.37
C GLN A 60 -7.67 19.91 -9.38
N PRO A 61 -8.73 19.80 -10.19
CA PRO A 61 -9.46 18.55 -10.33
C PRO A 61 -8.59 17.52 -11.08
N VAL A 62 -8.33 16.38 -10.46
CA VAL A 62 -7.58 15.28 -11.05
C VAL A 62 -8.45 14.02 -11.02
N PRO A 63 -8.72 13.37 -12.17
CA PRO A 63 -9.58 12.20 -12.24
C PRO A 63 -8.93 10.98 -11.57
N ILE A 64 -9.71 10.30 -10.74
CA ILE A 64 -9.34 9.03 -10.12
C ILE A 64 -10.21 7.94 -10.74
N ARG A 65 -9.58 6.88 -11.24
CA ARG A 65 -10.31 5.70 -11.72
C ARG A 65 -10.48 4.71 -10.57
N SER A 66 -11.64 4.07 -10.46
CA SER A 66 -11.83 2.97 -9.51
C SER A 66 -11.88 1.61 -10.20
N ARG A 67 -11.49 0.56 -9.48
CA ARG A 67 -11.76 -0.83 -9.84
C ARG A 67 -12.45 -1.53 -8.66
N PRO A 68 -13.53 -2.28 -8.90
CA PRO A 68 -14.18 -3.05 -7.85
C PRO A 68 -13.21 -4.11 -7.31
N GLY A 69 -13.25 -4.31 -5.99
CA GLY A 69 -12.52 -5.39 -5.34
C GLY A 69 -13.07 -6.76 -5.72
N ARG A 70 -12.23 -7.79 -5.60
CA ARG A 70 -12.67 -9.18 -5.50
C ARG A 70 -12.38 -9.64 -4.07
N ASP A 71 -13.40 -10.16 -3.40
CA ASP A 71 -13.26 -10.74 -2.07
C ASP A 71 -12.69 -12.15 -2.20
N ASP A 72 -11.49 -12.36 -1.65
CA ASP A 72 -10.90 -13.69 -1.53
C ASP A 72 -10.98 -14.15 -0.06
N ASP A 73 -11.72 -15.24 0.17
CA ASP A 73 -11.95 -15.87 1.48
C ASP A 73 -10.67 -16.58 1.97
N VAL A 74 -10.06 -16.06 3.02
CA VAL A 74 -8.85 -16.65 3.63
C VAL A 74 -9.25 -17.77 4.59
N ARG A 75 -8.99 -19.03 4.22
CA ARG A 75 -9.27 -20.21 5.08
C ARG A 75 -8.00 -20.76 5.72
N GLY A 76 -7.96 -20.79 7.06
CA GLY A 76 -6.87 -21.38 7.84
C GLY A 76 -7.37 -22.17 9.06
N ASP A 77 -7.56 -23.49 8.90
CA ASP A 77 -8.12 -24.36 9.96
C ASP A 77 -7.19 -24.58 11.17
N CYS A 78 -5.87 -24.50 10.99
CA CYS A 78 -4.89 -24.66 12.06
C CYS A 78 -4.78 -23.41 12.97
N ILE A 79 -4.82 -22.22 12.37
CA ILE A 79 -4.80 -20.92 13.07
C ILE A 79 -6.03 -20.82 13.97
N ARG A 80 -7.19 -21.27 13.47
CA ARG A 80 -8.44 -21.21 14.23
C ARG A 80 -8.33 -21.88 15.60
N LYS A 81 -7.75 -23.09 15.66
CA LYS A 81 -7.64 -23.85 16.91
C LYS A 81 -6.77 -23.16 17.96
N SER A 82 -5.70 -22.49 17.55
CA SER A 82 -4.78 -21.83 18.48
C SER A 82 -5.42 -20.64 19.19
N PHE A 83 -6.38 -19.97 18.56
CA PHE A 83 -7.05 -18.76 19.06
C PHE A 83 -8.47 -19.03 19.61
N ASP A 84 -8.87 -20.30 19.74
CA ASP A 84 -10.20 -20.66 20.27
C ASP A 84 -10.50 -20.02 21.66
N PRO A 85 -9.54 -19.92 22.62
CA PRO A 85 -9.79 -19.21 23.88
C PRO A 85 -10.10 -17.72 23.69
N ASP A 86 -9.35 -17.05 22.82
CA ASP A 86 -9.54 -15.63 22.51
C ASP A 86 -10.91 -15.41 21.85
N PHE A 87 -11.30 -16.28 20.91
CA PHE A 87 -12.61 -16.23 20.26
C PHE A 87 -13.77 -16.46 21.23
N GLN A 88 -13.60 -17.32 22.23
CA GLN A 88 -14.60 -17.54 23.27
C GLN A 88 -14.75 -16.31 24.17
N TYR A 89 -13.63 -15.69 24.57
CA TYR A 89 -13.64 -14.47 25.37
C TYR A 89 -14.33 -13.32 24.61
N ILE A 90 -13.95 -13.09 23.35
CA ILE A 90 -14.59 -12.08 22.49
C ILE A 90 -16.08 -12.37 22.35
N ARG A 91 -16.48 -13.63 22.11
CA ARG A 91 -17.89 -14.01 21.99
C ARG A 91 -18.69 -13.71 23.27
N LEU A 92 -18.10 -13.99 24.43
CA LEU A 92 -18.74 -13.76 25.72
C LEU A 92 -19.04 -12.26 25.95
N HIS A 93 -18.11 -11.38 25.59
CA HIS A 93 -18.22 -9.95 25.86
C HIS A 93 -18.91 -9.14 24.76
N THR A 94 -18.82 -9.57 23.50
CA THR A 94 -19.44 -8.86 22.37
C THR A 94 -20.86 -9.34 22.06
N GLY A 95 -21.23 -10.55 22.47
CA GLY A 95 -22.51 -11.19 22.10
C GLY A 95 -22.56 -11.66 20.63
N VAL A 96 -21.46 -11.62 19.89
CA VAL A 96 -21.40 -12.07 18.49
C VAL A 96 -21.40 -13.61 18.43
N ASN A 97 -22.43 -14.18 17.79
CA ASN A 97 -22.65 -15.63 17.77
C ASN A 97 -21.51 -16.45 17.15
N LYS A 98 -20.81 -15.90 16.16
CA LYS A 98 -19.72 -16.57 15.45
C LYS A 98 -18.51 -15.63 15.39
N VAL A 99 -17.55 -15.89 16.27
CA VAL A 99 -16.23 -15.25 16.25
C VAL A 99 -15.23 -16.25 15.70
N GLY A 100 -14.55 -15.87 14.62
CA GLY A 100 -13.37 -16.54 14.07
C GLY A 100 -12.24 -15.53 13.87
N ILE A 101 -11.32 -15.87 12.96
CA ILE A 101 -10.12 -15.07 12.68
C ILE A 101 -10.50 -13.67 12.19
N ILE A 102 -11.42 -13.58 11.23
CA ILE A 102 -11.81 -12.30 10.63
C ILE A 102 -12.46 -11.39 11.66
N GLU A 103 -13.41 -11.91 12.46
CA GLU A 103 -14.08 -11.10 13.49
C GLU A 103 -13.12 -10.63 14.58
N ALA A 104 -12.13 -11.46 14.95
CA ALA A 104 -11.10 -11.07 15.91
C ALA A 104 -10.16 -9.99 15.35
N CYS A 105 -9.73 -10.10 14.08
CA CYS A 105 -8.94 -9.08 13.41
C CYS A 105 -9.71 -7.75 13.30
N LEU A 106 -11.00 -7.79 12.90
CA LEU A 106 -11.85 -6.61 12.80
C LEU A 106 -12.03 -5.93 14.16
N LEU A 107 -12.24 -6.70 15.23
CA LEU A 107 -12.30 -6.15 16.58
C LEU A 107 -10.99 -5.47 16.97
N GLN A 108 -9.84 -6.11 16.71
CA GLN A 108 -8.54 -5.52 17.01
C GLN A 108 -8.32 -4.20 16.25
N ASP A 109 -8.72 -4.14 14.98
CA ASP A 109 -8.66 -2.92 14.16
C ASP A 109 -9.52 -1.81 14.77
N VAL A 110 -10.79 -2.11 15.10
CA VAL A 110 -11.70 -1.16 15.77
C VAL A 110 -11.11 -0.62 17.07
N LEU A 111 -10.62 -1.50 17.95
CA LEU A 111 -10.04 -1.08 19.23
C LEU A 111 -8.77 -0.24 19.06
N THR A 112 -8.01 -0.48 17.98
CA THR A 112 -6.82 0.31 17.65
C THR A 112 -7.22 1.70 17.15
N ILE A 113 -8.22 1.78 16.29
CA ILE A 113 -8.78 3.04 15.78
C ILE A 113 -9.35 3.87 16.92
N GLU A 114 -10.18 3.28 17.80
CA GLU A 114 -10.76 3.96 18.96
C GLU A 114 -9.68 4.55 19.87
N GLN A 115 -8.62 3.78 20.13
CA GLN A 115 -7.50 4.21 20.95
C GLN A 115 -6.71 5.37 20.31
N VAL A 116 -6.45 5.32 19.00
CA VAL A 116 -5.79 6.42 18.26
C VAL A 116 -6.62 7.70 18.28
N HIS A 117 -7.95 7.58 18.36
CA HIS A 117 -8.87 8.72 18.47
C HIS A 117 -9.15 9.13 19.92
N ASN A 118 -8.37 8.64 20.89
CA ASN A 118 -8.52 8.93 22.33
C ASN A 118 -9.92 8.59 22.88
N MET A 119 -10.58 7.58 22.31
CA MET A 119 -11.85 7.09 22.82
C MET A 119 -11.61 6.16 24.01
N THR A 120 -12.56 6.14 24.94
CA THR A 120 -12.52 5.22 26.08
C THR A 120 -12.95 3.83 25.62
N LEU A 121 -12.03 2.86 25.70
CA LEU A 121 -12.35 1.47 25.39
C LEU A 121 -13.21 0.85 26.51
N PRO A 122 -14.09 -0.10 26.19
CA PRO A 122 -14.83 -0.84 27.20
C PRO A 122 -13.92 -1.58 28.18
N GLU A 123 -14.27 -1.63 29.47
CA GLU A 123 -13.45 -2.23 30.55
C GLU A 123 -13.05 -3.68 30.25
N TRP A 124 -13.93 -4.47 29.64
CA TRP A 124 -13.64 -5.88 29.30
C TRP A 124 -12.47 -6.04 28.32
N THR A 125 -12.10 -4.99 27.58
CA THR A 125 -10.98 -5.02 26.63
C THR A 125 -9.62 -5.03 27.33
N GLU A 126 -9.54 -4.68 28.62
CA GLU A 126 -8.32 -4.81 29.42
C GLU A 126 -7.92 -6.28 29.63
N GLY A 127 -8.90 -7.19 29.61
CA GLY A 127 -8.66 -8.63 29.68
C GLY A 127 -8.29 -9.29 28.34
N LEU A 128 -8.29 -8.53 27.23
CA LEU A 128 -7.85 -9.05 25.93
C LEU A 128 -6.32 -9.02 25.83
N ASP A 129 -5.77 -10.11 25.30
CA ASP A 129 -4.38 -10.10 24.82
C ASP A 129 -4.29 -9.36 23.48
N ARG A 130 -4.24 -8.02 23.56
CA ARG A 130 -4.18 -7.11 22.40
C ARG A 130 -2.95 -7.38 21.53
N MET A 131 -1.81 -7.73 22.13
CA MET A 131 -0.57 -8.00 21.41
C MET A 131 -0.69 -9.28 20.57
N ARG A 132 -1.34 -10.30 21.13
CA ARG A 132 -1.61 -11.55 20.41
C ARG A 132 -2.62 -11.37 19.28
N LEU A 133 -3.68 -10.58 19.49
CA LEU A 133 -4.63 -10.24 18.42
C LEU A 133 -3.98 -9.39 17.32
N GLU A 134 -3.11 -8.46 17.68
CA GLU A 134 -2.31 -7.68 16.72
C GLU A 134 -1.38 -8.58 15.91
N SER A 135 -0.70 -9.54 16.56
CA SER A 135 0.15 -10.52 15.87
C SER A 135 -0.66 -11.40 14.91
N LEU A 136 -1.88 -11.81 15.29
CA LEU A 136 -2.81 -12.51 14.41
C LEU A 136 -3.17 -11.65 13.18
N MET A 137 -3.52 -10.38 13.41
CA MET A 137 -3.86 -9.46 12.33
C MET A 137 -2.69 -9.25 11.36
N ASN A 138 -1.49 -8.99 11.87
CA ASN A 138 -0.28 -8.81 11.05
C ASN A 138 0.05 -10.06 10.24
N PHE A 139 -0.15 -11.25 10.82
CA PHE A 139 0.02 -12.50 10.09
C PHE A 139 -1.04 -12.68 8.99
N VAL A 140 -2.33 -12.49 9.32
CA VAL A 140 -3.45 -12.74 8.42
C VAL A 140 -3.50 -11.74 7.27
N VAL A 141 -3.20 -10.47 7.52
CA VAL A 141 -3.26 -9.39 6.53
C VAL A 141 -1.92 -9.25 5.80
N GLY A 142 -0.81 -9.38 6.51
CA GLY A 142 0.52 -9.11 5.96
C GLY A 142 1.22 -10.31 5.36
N VAL A 143 1.21 -11.44 6.05
CA VAL A 143 2.01 -12.62 5.68
C VAL A 143 1.21 -13.60 4.84
N LEU A 144 0.03 -14.00 5.32
CA LEU A 144 -0.78 -15.06 4.72
C LEU A 144 -1.15 -14.79 3.25
N PRO A 145 -1.49 -13.56 2.83
CA PRO A 145 -1.79 -13.23 1.43
C PRO A 145 -0.55 -13.20 0.53
N SER A 146 0.63 -13.52 1.06
CA SER A 146 1.88 -13.58 0.32
C SER A 146 2.81 -14.68 0.87
N ALA A 147 2.25 -15.72 1.51
CA ALA A 147 3.02 -16.70 2.26
C ALA A 147 3.82 -17.68 1.38
N THR A 148 3.35 -17.93 0.15
CA THR A 148 4.06 -18.76 -0.83
C THR A 148 4.27 -18.00 -2.12
N ARG A 149 5.24 -18.44 -2.93
CA ARG A 149 5.54 -17.82 -4.23
C ARG A 149 4.34 -17.87 -5.17
N GLU A 150 3.55 -18.94 -5.12
CA GLU A 150 2.32 -19.10 -5.90
C GLU A 150 1.26 -18.07 -5.47
N ILE A 151 1.03 -17.91 -4.17
CA ILE A 151 0.09 -16.92 -3.64
C ILE A 151 0.56 -15.50 -3.98
N GLN A 152 1.85 -15.20 -3.84
CA GLN A 152 2.43 -13.92 -4.24
C GLN A 152 2.18 -13.62 -5.72
N ARG A 153 2.39 -14.60 -6.60
CA ARG A 153 2.12 -14.46 -8.06
C ARG A 153 0.64 -14.19 -8.34
N LEU A 154 -0.27 -14.85 -7.62
CA LEU A 154 -1.72 -14.69 -7.81
C LEU A 154 -2.26 -13.37 -7.25
N ASN A 155 -1.75 -12.93 -6.10
CA ASN A 155 -2.20 -11.72 -5.41
C ASN A 155 -1.49 -10.47 -5.94
N SER A 156 -0.32 -10.15 -5.39
CA SER A 156 0.41 -8.91 -5.68
C SER A 156 1.19 -8.97 -7.00
N GLY A 157 1.42 -10.17 -7.54
CA GLY A 157 2.20 -10.40 -8.75
C GLY A 157 1.64 -9.69 -9.98
N ASN A 158 0.31 -9.58 -10.11
CA ASN A 158 -0.32 -8.84 -11.21
C ASN A 158 0.02 -7.34 -11.14
N LEU A 159 -0.09 -6.73 -9.96
CA LEU A 159 0.24 -5.32 -9.76
C LEU A 159 1.73 -5.08 -9.99
N ILE A 160 2.60 -5.92 -9.41
CA ILE A 160 4.05 -5.82 -9.60
C ILE A 160 4.42 -5.97 -11.08
N GLY A 161 3.83 -6.94 -11.78
CA GLY A 161 4.01 -7.12 -13.22
C GLY A 161 3.57 -5.90 -14.02
N GLU A 162 2.43 -5.28 -13.68
CA GLU A 162 1.96 -4.04 -14.30
C GLU A 162 2.94 -2.88 -14.08
N LEU A 163 3.44 -2.69 -12.84
CA LEU A 163 4.42 -1.66 -12.50
C LEU A 163 5.73 -1.83 -13.30
N ILE A 164 6.23 -3.06 -13.37
CA ILE A 164 7.45 -3.38 -14.12
C ILE A 164 7.24 -3.15 -15.60
N ASN A 165 6.11 -3.57 -16.15
CA ASN A 165 5.77 -3.36 -17.56
C ASN A 165 5.73 -1.87 -17.91
N HIS A 166 5.17 -1.02 -17.04
CA HIS A 166 5.22 0.43 -17.24
C HIS A 166 6.66 0.96 -17.29
N MET A 167 7.54 0.52 -16.39
CA MET A 167 8.95 0.93 -16.38
C MET A 167 9.69 0.45 -17.63
N VAL A 168 9.48 -0.80 -18.06
CA VAL A 168 10.07 -1.36 -19.28
C VAL A 168 9.59 -0.60 -20.52
N GLN A 169 8.30 -0.29 -20.61
CA GLN A 169 7.74 0.51 -21.70
C GLN A 169 8.27 1.94 -21.70
N LYS A 170 8.43 2.56 -20.52
CA LYS A 170 9.02 3.90 -20.38
C LYS A 170 10.46 3.92 -20.88
N ARG A 171 11.27 2.96 -20.44
CA ARG A 171 12.66 2.76 -20.89
C ARG A 171 12.75 2.59 -22.41
N ASN A 172 11.86 1.79 -22.97
CA ASN A 172 11.86 1.47 -24.40
C ASN A 172 11.16 2.54 -25.26
N ASN A 173 10.74 3.68 -24.68
CA ASN A 173 9.97 4.73 -25.35
C ASN A 173 8.67 4.23 -26.02
N SER A 174 8.07 3.15 -25.51
CA SER A 174 6.82 2.57 -26.03
C SER A 174 5.60 2.83 -25.14
N LEU A 175 5.79 3.44 -23.96
CA LEU A 175 4.70 3.77 -23.05
C LEU A 175 3.77 4.82 -23.66
N SER A 176 2.47 4.51 -23.73
CA SER A 176 1.46 5.41 -24.33
C SER A 176 0.18 5.49 -23.49
N PRO A 177 -0.28 6.70 -23.11
CA PRO A 177 0.49 7.95 -23.02
C PRO A 177 1.81 7.80 -22.26
N ASN A 178 2.82 8.60 -22.65
CA ASN A 178 4.15 8.61 -22.03
C ASN A 178 4.12 9.26 -20.64
N ARG A 179 3.49 8.59 -19.68
CA ARG A 179 3.28 9.09 -18.31
C ARG A 179 4.58 9.18 -17.54
N GLU A 180 4.62 10.15 -16.64
CA GLU A 180 5.71 10.33 -15.68
C GLU A 180 5.38 9.68 -14.34
N MET A 181 4.09 9.52 -14.01
CA MET A 181 3.67 8.93 -12.74
C MET A 181 2.42 8.06 -12.85
N PHE A 182 2.45 6.93 -12.13
CA PHE A 182 1.29 6.10 -11.84
C PHE A 182 1.08 6.07 -10.33
N MET A 183 -0.12 6.41 -9.88
CA MET A 183 -0.51 6.38 -8.48
C MET A 183 -1.59 5.32 -8.25
N TYR A 184 -1.39 4.50 -7.22
CA TYR A 184 -2.32 3.46 -6.81
C TYR A 184 -2.72 3.72 -5.35
N SER A 185 -3.97 4.09 -5.12
CA SER A 185 -4.53 4.20 -3.78
C SER A 185 -5.20 2.88 -3.40
N ALA A 186 -4.66 2.24 -2.37
CA ALA A 186 -5.01 0.87 -2.03
C ALA A 186 -4.96 0.64 -0.51
N HIS A 187 -4.60 -0.58 -0.10
CA HIS A 187 -4.68 -1.04 1.29
C HIS A 187 -3.30 -1.41 1.83
N ASP A 188 -3.21 -1.53 3.15
CA ASP A 188 -2.08 -2.11 3.87
C ASP A 188 -1.67 -3.48 3.29
N ILE A 189 -2.62 -4.38 3.03
CA ILE A 189 -2.39 -5.67 2.37
C ILE A 189 -1.70 -5.53 1.00
N THR A 190 -1.95 -4.44 0.28
CA THR A 190 -1.27 -4.16 -1.00
C THR A 190 0.19 -3.80 -0.78
N LEU A 191 0.49 -2.97 0.21
CA LEU A 191 1.86 -2.59 0.56
C LEU A 191 2.63 -3.77 1.15
N SER A 192 2.04 -4.54 2.06
CA SER A 192 2.61 -5.77 2.61
C SER A 192 2.92 -6.77 1.50
N GLY A 193 2.00 -6.95 0.55
CA GLY A 193 2.22 -7.84 -0.58
C GLY A 193 3.37 -7.43 -1.50
N ILE A 194 3.57 -6.13 -1.72
CA ILE A 194 4.73 -5.61 -2.45
C ILE A 194 6.02 -5.85 -1.65
N GLN A 195 6.04 -5.53 -0.37
CA GLN A 195 7.21 -5.72 0.50
C GLN A 195 7.59 -7.20 0.64
N MET A 196 6.61 -8.09 0.72
CA MET A 196 6.81 -9.54 0.75
C MET A 196 7.46 -10.04 -0.54
N ALA A 197 6.98 -9.57 -1.70
CA ALA A 197 7.57 -9.93 -2.99
C ALA A 197 8.99 -9.39 -3.19
N LEU A 198 9.30 -8.26 -2.55
CA LEU A 198 10.65 -7.69 -2.49
C LEU A 198 11.51 -8.34 -1.40
N GLY A 199 10.96 -9.20 -0.53
CA GLY A 199 11.73 -9.85 0.54
C GLY A 199 12.18 -8.89 1.65
N VAL A 200 11.44 -7.80 1.85
CA VAL A 200 11.78 -6.72 2.81
C VAL A 200 10.65 -6.41 3.80
N TYR A 201 9.64 -7.28 3.85
CA TYR A 201 8.53 -7.13 4.79
C TYR A 201 8.97 -7.49 6.21
N GLU A 202 8.81 -6.56 7.15
CA GLU A 202 9.24 -6.75 8.53
C GLU A 202 8.12 -7.17 9.51
N ALA A 203 6.96 -7.63 9.02
CA ALA A 203 5.84 -8.11 9.85
C ALA A 203 5.29 -7.10 10.89
N TYR A 204 5.47 -5.80 10.63
CA TYR A 204 4.87 -4.70 11.40
C TYR A 204 3.60 -4.17 10.72
N PRO A 205 2.66 -3.57 11.49
CA PRO A 205 1.49 -2.90 10.93
C PRO A 205 1.89 -1.79 9.97
N ILE A 206 1.28 -1.75 8.79
CA ILE A 206 1.47 -0.65 7.84
C ILE A 206 0.66 0.56 8.32
N PRO A 207 1.30 1.70 8.66
CA PRO A 207 0.58 2.85 9.21
C PRO A 207 -0.27 3.56 8.16
N PHE A 208 -1.22 4.37 8.62
CA PHE A 208 -2.03 5.20 7.73
C PHE A 208 -1.17 6.12 6.86
N ALA A 209 -1.59 6.29 5.61
CA ALA A 209 -0.88 7.07 4.60
C ALA A 209 0.58 6.64 4.34
N ALA A 210 0.97 5.41 4.71
CA ALA A 210 2.19 4.81 4.22
C ALA A 210 2.18 4.71 2.68
N ALA A 211 3.36 4.76 2.07
CA ALA A 211 3.49 4.68 0.62
C ALA A 211 4.77 3.94 0.22
N VAL A 212 4.67 3.13 -0.83
CA VAL A 212 5.85 2.57 -1.50
C VAL A 212 6.07 3.34 -2.80
N LEU A 213 7.26 3.95 -2.93
CA LEU A 213 7.70 4.62 -4.14
C LEU A 213 8.58 3.65 -4.93
N ILE A 214 8.34 3.52 -6.23
CA ILE A 214 9.17 2.74 -7.14
C ILE A 214 9.59 3.67 -8.27
N GLU A 215 10.86 4.05 -8.29
CA GLU A 215 11.41 5.10 -9.12
C GLU A 215 12.31 4.49 -10.20
N LEU A 216 11.95 4.68 -11.47
CA LEU A 216 12.83 4.38 -12.60
C LEU A 216 13.78 5.58 -12.80
N LEU A 217 15.07 5.34 -12.64
CA LEU A 217 16.12 6.35 -12.72
C LEU A 217 17.08 6.00 -13.85
N VAL A 218 17.76 7.01 -14.39
CA VAL A 218 18.78 6.88 -15.43
C VAL A 218 20.04 7.61 -14.99
N ASP A 219 21.20 6.97 -15.15
CA ASP A 219 22.49 7.57 -14.83
C ASP A 219 23.06 8.40 -16.01
N GLN A 220 24.25 8.98 -15.80
CA GLN A 220 24.93 9.77 -16.83
C GLN A 220 25.37 8.93 -18.04
N GLN A 221 25.47 7.60 -17.86
CA GLN A 221 25.85 6.62 -18.87
C GLN A 221 24.63 6.02 -19.59
N GLN A 222 23.42 6.54 -19.36
CA GLN A 222 22.15 6.03 -19.91
C GLN A 222 21.79 4.62 -19.43
N LYS A 223 22.35 4.19 -18.29
CA LYS A 223 21.93 2.95 -17.63
C LYS A 223 20.73 3.22 -16.74
N TYR A 224 19.70 2.40 -16.89
CA TYR A 224 18.49 2.47 -16.09
C TYR A 224 18.63 1.62 -14.83
N TYR A 225 18.09 2.12 -13.72
CA TYR A 225 18.00 1.40 -12.47
C TYR A 225 16.70 1.76 -11.76
N VAL A 226 16.18 0.81 -10.98
CA VAL A 226 15.01 1.05 -10.13
C VAL A 226 15.47 1.36 -8.72
N LYS A 227 14.80 2.28 -8.04
CA LYS A 227 14.94 2.54 -6.61
C LYS A 227 13.58 2.39 -5.93
N VAL A 228 13.53 1.66 -4.82
CA VAL A 228 12.31 1.49 -4.01
C VAL A 228 12.45 2.29 -2.72
N ARG A 229 11.37 2.88 -2.22
CA ARG A 229 11.34 3.57 -0.90
C ARG A 229 10.05 3.26 -0.18
N HIS A 230 10.13 3.02 1.12
CA HIS A 230 8.95 2.90 1.97
C HIS A 230 8.84 4.15 2.85
N LEU A 231 7.75 4.90 2.69
CA LEU A 231 7.44 6.07 3.49
C LEU A 231 6.50 5.66 4.62
N VAL A 232 6.94 5.85 5.87
CA VAL A 232 6.17 5.60 7.08
C VAL A 232 6.18 6.84 7.97
N ASP A 233 5.04 7.51 8.04
CA ASP A 233 4.84 8.75 8.82
C ASP A 233 5.80 9.91 8.44
N SER A 234 5.48 11.09 8.95
CA SER A 234 6.03 12.39 8.59
C SER A 234 7.55 12.57 8.81
N PHE A 235 8.27 11.57 9.36
CA PHE A 235 9.67 11.72 9.79
C PHE A 235 10.56 10.47 9.71
N TYR A 236 10.10 9.32 9.21
CA TYR A 236 10.97 8.15 9.04
C TYR A 236 10.91 7.63 7.60
N GLU A 237 11.95 7.95 6.83
CA GLU A 237 12.23 7.26 5.57
C GLU A 237 12.96 5.95 5.91
N TRP A 238 12.31 4.80 5.74
CA TRP A 238 13.05 3.56 5.54
C TRP A 238 13.41 3.50 4.06
N ILE A 239 14.66 3.89 3.78
CA ILE A 239 15.24 3.80 2.44
C ILE A 239 15.93 2.45 2.35
N GLU A 240 15.27 1.51 1.70
CA GLU A 240 15.97 0.38 1.12
C GLU A 240 16.22 0.67 -0.35
N ASP A 241 17.45 1.08 -0.64
CA ASP A 241 17.91 1.29 -2.00
C ASP A 241 18.10 -0.08 -2.68
N ILE A 242 16.99 -0.71 -3.06
CA ILE A 242 17.00 -1.89 -3.91
C ILE A 242 17.37 -1.43 -5.31
N HIS A 243 18.58 -1.75 -5.75
CA HIS A 243 19.08 -1.43 -7.09
C HIS A 243 18.79 -2.60 -8.02
N CYS A 244 17.77 -2.44 -8.86
CA CYS A 244 17.38 -3.45 -9.81
C CYS A 244 17.93 -3.07 -11.18
N ASP A 245 18.80 -3.92 -11.74
CA ASP A 245 19.13 -3.85 -13.16
C ASP A 245 17.95 -4.42 -13.95
N LEU A 246 17.39 -3.66 -14.90
CA LEU A 246 16.25 -4.11 -15.71
C LEU A 246 16.69 -4.94 -16.94
N ASP A 247 17.96 -5.34 -16.99
CA ASP A 247 18.52 -6.13 -18.07
C ASP A 247 18.05 -7.59 -17.97
N GLY A 248 17.28 -8.04 -18.98
CA GLY A 248 16.83 -9.43 -19.09
C GLY A 248 15.46 -9.76 -18.47
N GLY A 249 14.72 -8.78 -17.95
CA GLY A 249 13.42 -9.04 -17.32
C GLY A 249 13.55 -9.71 -15.95
N THR A 250 14.65 -9.46 -15.25
CA THR A 250 14.83 -9.89 -13.86
C THR A 250 15.05 -8.66 -12.99
N ILE A 251 14.68 -8.74 -11.73
CA ILE A 251 14.89 -7.70 -10.73
C ILE A 251 15.81 -8.29 -9.68
N MET A 252 16.97 -7.66 -9.46
CA MET A 252 17.87 -8.04 -8.38
C MET A 252 17.41 -7.38 -7.09
N VAL A 253 16.96 -8.19 -6.13
CA VAL A 253 16.59 -7.70 -4.80
C VAL A 253 17.44 -8.43 -3.78
N ASN A 254 18.18 -7.68 -2.94
CA ASN A 254 19.01 -8.25 -1.87
C ASN A 254 19.97 -9.37 -2.31
N ARG A 255 20.59 -9.24 -3.49
CA ARG A 255 21.50 -10.25 -4.12
C ARG A 255 20.83 -11.57 -4.53
N GLU A 256 19.50 -11.62 -4.53
CA GLU A 256 18.73 -12.72 -5.12
C GLU A 256 18.02 -12.25 -6.40
N TRP A 257 17.96 -13.12 -7.40
CA TRP A 257 17.30 -12.83 -8.67
C TRP A 257 15.81 -13.15 -8.57
N LEU A 258 14.95 -12.14 -8.68
CA LEU A 258 13.53 -12.35 -8.98
C LEU A 258 13.38 -12.54 -10.49
N GLU A 259 13.20 -13.80 -10.90
CA GLU A 259 12.85 -14.14 -12.28
C GLU A 259 11.40 -13.77 -12.61
N ILE A 260 11.21 -12.92 -13.62
CA ILE A 260 9.90 -12.65 -14.23
C ILE A 260 9.70 -13.66 -15.36
N ASN A 261 9.28 -14.87 -15.02
CA ASN A 261 8.88 -15.83 -16.03
C ASN A 261 7.49 -15.46 -16.58
N GLN A 262 7.47 -15.27 -17.91
CA GLN A 262 6.37 -14.90 -18.81
C GLN A 262 5.08 -15.69 -18.55
#